data_AF-A0A7Y1VIM6-F1
#
_entry.id   AF-A0A7Y1VIM6-F1
#
_cell.length_a   1.000
_cell.length_b   1.000
_cell.length_c   1.000
_cell.angle_alpha   90.00
_cell.angle_beta   90.00
_cell.angle_gamma   90.00
#
_symmetry.space_group_name_H-M   'P 1'
#
loop_
_entity.id
_entity.type
_entity.pdbx_description
1 polymer ?
#
loop_
_entity_poly.entity_id
_entity_poly.type
_entity_poly.pdbx_seq_one_letter_code
_entity_poly.pdbx_strand_id
1 'polypeptide(L)' 'MAARGIASLRTWALLRNPERAELDVPLDFLGFVINDVRRAGYRLEWAERYRTLPDIRVVQPDS' A
#
# COMPACT_ATOMS: atom_id res chain seq x y z
N MET A 1 13.15 6.61 13.83
CA MET A 1 14.14 6.12 12.83
C MET A 1 15.23 7.16 12.54
N ALA A 2 14.90 8.45 12.39
CA ALA A 2 15.90 9.51 12.22
C ALA A 2 16.91 9.64 13.39
N ALA A 3 16.50 9.33 14.62
CA ALA A 3 17.33 9.44 15.83
C ALA A 3 18.49 8.43 15.93
N ARG A 4 18.70 7.55 14.93
CA ARG A 4 19.75 6.51 14.96
C ARG A 4 21.05 6.88 14.22
N GLY A 5 21.25 8.13 13.83
CA GLY A 5 22.48 8.57 13.15
C GLY A 5 22.62 8.04 11.71
N ILE A 6 21.50 7.87 11.00
CA ILE A 6 21.47 7.35 9.63
C ILE A 6 21.81 8.48 8.65
N ALA A 7 22.69 8.23 7.69
CA ALA A 7 23.14 9.24 6.73
C ALA A 7 22.03 9.75 5.79
N SER A 8 21.09 8.89 5.39
CA SER A 8 19.89 9.29 4.66
C SER A 8 18.75 8.30 4.88
N LEU A 9 17.52 8.78 4.79
CA LEU A 9 16.29 7.98 4.88
C LEU A 9 15.38 8.40 3.73
N ARG A 10 14.81 7.42 3.03
CA ARG A 10 13.82 7.64 1.97
C ARG A 10 12.67 6.67 2.15
N THR A 11 11.47 7.10 1.76
CA THR A 11 10.22 6.36 1.90
C THR A 11 9.70 5.99 0.52
N TRP A 12 9.29 4.73 0.37
CA TRP A 12 8.65 4.23 -0.85
C TRP A 12 7.36 3.49 -0.49
N ALA A 13 6.34 3.66 -1.32
CA ALA A 13 5.15 2.83 -1.29
C ALA A 13 4.83 2.33 -2.70
N LEU A 14 4.40 1.06 -2.80
CA LEU A 14 3.89 0.52 -4.05
C LEU A 14 2.53 1.14 -4.39
N LEU A 15 1.63 1.25 -3.41
CA LEU A 15 0.28 1.78 -3.57
C LEU A 15 0.03 2.91 -2.57
N ARG A 16 -0.55 4.03 -3.02
CA ARG A 16 -1.03 5.12 -2.16
C ARG A 16 -2.51 5.39 -2.44
N ASN A 17 -3.34 5.29 -1.41
CA ASN A 17 -4.72 5.77 -1.46
C ASN A 17 -4.78 7.13 -0.75
N PRO A 18 -4.83 8.26 -1.49
CA PRO A 18 -4.89 9.59 -0.90
C PRO A 18 -6.24 9.86 -0.19
N GLU A 19 -7.33 9.22 -0.62
CA GLU A 19 -8.66 9.40 -0.02
C GLU A 19 -8.75 8.79 1.39
N ARG A 20 -7.92 7.77 1.68
CA ARG A 20 -7.80 7.14 3.00
C ARG A 20 -6.63 7.64 3.83
N ALA A 21 -5.86 8.61 3.36
CA ALA A 21 -4.70 9.09 4.09
C ALA A 21 -5.15 9.95 5.28
N GLU A 22 -4.86 9.50 6.51
CA GLU A 22 -5.11 10.28 7.73
C GLU A 22 -4.12 11.43 7.90
N LEU A 23 -2.91 11.25 7.36
CA LEU A 23 -1.79 12.18 7.44
C LEU A 23 -1.13 12.26 6.07
N ASP A 24 -0.73 13.46 5.67
CA ASP A 24 0.09 13.63 4.48
C ASP A 24 1.54 13.23 4.79
N VAL A 25 1.89 12.02 4.39
CA VAL A 25 3.26 11.49 4.52
C VAL A 25 4.01 11.72 3.21
N PRO A 26 5.17 12.41 3.23
CA PRO A 26 5.98 12.58 2.04
C PRO A 26 6.58 11.22 1.63
N LEU A 27 6.41 10.88 0.35
CA LEU A 27 7.00 9.69 -0.27
C LEU A 27 8.02 10.15 -1.30
N ASP A 28 9.26 9.70 -1.17
CA ASP A 28 10.31 9.94 -2.16
C ASP A 28 10.01 9.18 -3.46
N PHE A 29 9.34 8.04 -3.34
CA PHE A 29 9.00 7.19 -4.47
C PHE A 29 7.58 6.63 -4.29
N LEU A 30 6.83 6.56 -5.39
CA LEU A 30 5.49 5.99 -5.42
C LEU A 30 5.30 5.13 -6.67
N GLY A 31 4.78 3.91 -6.50
CA GLY A 31 4.40 3.06 -7.61
C GLY A 31 3.10 3.53 -8.29
N PHE A 32 1.99 3.46 -7.57
CA PHE A 32 0.66 3.78 -8.10
C PHE A 32 -0.19 4.56 -7.10
N VAL A 33 -0.89 5.57 -7.61
CA VAL A 33 -2.01 6.21 -6.90
C VAL A 33 -3.27 5.41 -7.19
N ILE A 34 -4.07 5.19 -6.16
CA ILE A 34 -5.16 4.24 -6.22
C ILE A 34 -6.44 4.76 -5.57
N ASN A 35 -7.60 4.48 -6.18
CA ASN A 35 -8.92 4.87 -5.66
C ASN A 35 -9.34 4.05 -4.44
N ASP A 36 -10.34 4.53 -3.69
CA ASP A 36 -10.92 3.79 -2.56
C ASP A 36 -11.77 2.57 -2.97
N VAL A 37 -11.09 1.50 -3.35
CA VAL A 37 -11.69 0.17 -3.60
C VAL A 37 -10.88 -0.92 -2.91
N ARG A 38 -11.57 -1.97 -2.46
CA ARG A 38 -10.94 -3.13 -1.81
C ARG A 38 -10.08 -3.91 -2.82
N ARG A 39 -8.86 -4.26 -2.42
CA ARG A 39 -7.91 -5.02 -3.25
C ARG A 39 -7.25 -6.14 -2.46
N ALA A 40 -6.79 -7.16 -3.16
CA ALA A 40 -5.91 -8.18 -2.63
C ALA A 40 -4.93 -8.68 -3.72
N GLY A 41 -3.97 -9.51 -3.34
CA GLY A 41 -2.93 -9.99 -4.24
C GLY A 41 -1.62 -9.21 -4.11
N TYR A 42 -0.56 -9.75 -4.69
CA TYR A 42 0.80 -9.23 -4.50
C TYR A 42 1.15 -9.05 -3.02
N ARG A 43 0.95 -10.11 -2.23
CA ARG A 43 1.12 -10.15 -0.76
C ARG A 43 0.09 -9.34 0.04
N LEU A 44 -0.79 -8.58 -0.60
CA LEU A 44 -1.95 -7.98 0.07
C LEU A 44 -3.02 -9.06 0.31
N GLU A 45 -3.63 -9.02 1.49
CA GLU A 45 -4.65 -9.97 1.89
C GLU A 45 -6.03 -9.33 2.06
N TRP A 46 -7.05 -10.15 1.87
CA TRP A 46 -8.42 -9.83 2.25
C TRP A 46 -9.06 -11.08 2.86
N ALA A 47 -9.63 -10.96 4.06
CA ALA A 47 -10.21 -12.09 4.79
C ALA A 47 -9.31 -13.33 4.83
N GLU A 48 -8.01 -13.12 5.12
CA GLU A 48 -6.96 -14.16 5.15
C GLU A 48 -6.73 -14.91 3.82
N ARG A 49 -7.28 -14.42 2.72
CA ARG A 49 -7.18 -14.99 1.37
C ARG A 49 -6.32 -14.12 0.44
N TYR A 50 -6.00 -14.69 -0.73
CA TYR A 50 -5.45 -14.00 -1.92
C TYR A 50 -4.01 -13.48 -1.85
N ARG A 51 -3.24 -13.72 -0.78
CA ARG A 51 -1.83 -13.24 -0.65
C ARG A 51 -0.89 -13.67 -1.77
N THR A 52 -1.12 -14.86 -2.35
CA THR A 52 -0.21 -15.48 -3.30
C THR A 52 -0.50 -15.13 -4.75
N LEU A 53 -1.54 -14.32 -5.02
CA LEU A 53 -1.83 -13.88 -6.38
C LEU A 53 -0.64 -13.07 -6.92
N PRO A 54 -0.20 -13.33 -8.17
CA PRO A 54 0.95 -12.65 -8.78
C PRO A 54 0.65 -11.19 -9.14
N ASP A 55 -0.63 -10.81 -9.17
CA ASP A 55 -1.15 -9.50 -9.54
C ASP A 55 -2.01 -8.89 -8.42
N ILE A 56 -2.23 -7.58 -8.49
CA ILE A 56 -3.15 -6.86 -7.60
C ILE A 56 -4.52 -6.81 -8.26
N ARG A 57 -5.56 -7.27 -7.57
CA ARG A 57 -6.94 -7.33 -8.08
C ARG A 57 -7.90 -6.60 -7.16
N VAL A 58 -8.97 -6.06 -7.74
CA VAL A 58 -10.13 -5.59 -6.97
C VAL A 58 -10.90 -6.81 -6.49
N VAL A 59 -11.26 -6.83 -5.20
CA VAL A 59 -12.03 -7.92 -4.59
C VAL A 59 -13.40 -7.43 -4.15
N GLN A 60 -14.43 -8.22 -4.43
CA GLN A 60 -15.79 -7.98 -3.94
C GLN A 60 -16.00 -8.84 -2.68
N PRO A 61 -16.71 -8.34 -1.66
CA PRO A 61 -17.11 -9.19 -0.54
C PRO A 61 -18.04 -10.30 -1.05
N ASP A 62 -17.82 -11.52 -0.55
CA ASP A 62 -18.82 -12.59 -0.68
C ASP A 62 -20.10 -12.09 0.03
N SER A 63 -21.24 -12.13 -0.67
CA SER A 63 -22.54 -11.64 -0.17
C SER A 63 -23.04 -12.46 1.02
#